data_AF-A0A212LM41-F1
#
_entry.id   AF-A0A212LM41-F1
#
_cell.length_a   1.000
_cell.length_b   1.000
_cell.length_c   1.000
_cell.angle_alpha   90.00
_cell.angle_beta   90.00
_cell.angle_gamma   90.00
#
_symmetry.space_group_name_H-M   'P 1'
#
loop_
_entity.id
_entity.type
_entity.pdbx_description
1 polymer ?
#
loop_
_entity_poly.entity_id
_entity_poly.type
_entity_poly.pdbx_seq_one_letter_code
_entity_poly.pdbx_strand_id
1 'polypeptide(L)'
;MGVVTLIEARNRLEELLDRVDAGEEVSILREGKAPVRLVARHDAEPRSFDWQALRAFTDSLPKSGTSSVDVVRQLRDDARY
;
A
#
# COMPACT_ATOMS: atom_id res chain seq x y z
N MET A 1 6.19 12.35 -10.55
CA MET A 1 5.97 10.98 -11.08
C MET A 1 6.46 10.97 -12.52
N GLY A 2 7.71 10.54 -12.72
CA GLY A 2 8.36 10.50 -14.03
C GLY A 2 8.14 9.17 -14.74
N VAL A 3 8.24 9.18 -16.07
CA VAL A 3 8.16 7.97 -16.90
C VAL A 3 9.38 7.96 -17.83
N VAL A 4 10.14 6.87 -17.82
CA VAL A 4 11.34 6.70 -18.65
C VAL A 4 11.36 5.32 -19.29
N THR A 5 12.01 5.16 -20.42
CA THR A 5 12.19 3.84 -21.04
C THR A 5 13.34 3.05 -20.39
N LEU A 6 13.34 1.73 -20.55
CA LEU A 6 14.42 0.87 -20.06
C LEU A 6 15.80 1.24 -20.65
N ILE A 7 15.83 1.75 -21.88
CA ILE A 7 17.07 2.18 -22.55
C ILE A 7 17.60 3.45 -21.88
N GLU A 8 16.73 4.44 -21.65
CA GLU A 8 17.09 5.67 -20.95
C GLU A 8 17.52 5.38 -19.50
N ALA A 9 16.80 4.50 -18.82
CA ALA A 9 17.11 4.12 -17.44
C ALA A 9 18.47 3.44 -17.32
N ARG A 10 18.89 2.64 -18.31
CA ARG A 10 20.22 2.03 -18.33
C ARG A 10 21.34 3.05 -18.50
N ASN A 11 21.11 4.08 -19.32
CA ASN A 11 22.12 5.09 -19.65
C ASN A 11 22.23 6.19 -18.60
N ARG A 12 21.17 6.44 -17.81
CA ARG A 12 21.07 7.54 -16.84
C ARG A 12 20.69 7.04 -15.45
N LEU A 13 21.15 5.86 -15.08
CA LEU A 13 20.74 5.23 -13.82
C LEU A 13 21.11 6.10 -12.62
N GLU A 14 22.31 6.69 -12.60
CA GLU A 14 22.77 7.57 -11.52
C GLU A 14 21.86 8.79 -11.34
N GLU A 15 21.54 9.52 -12.42
CA GLU A 15 20.62 10.66 -12.38
C GLU A 15 19.22 10.27 -11.89
N LEU A 16 18.73 9.08 -12.28
CA LEU A 16 17.44 8.58 -11.83
C LEU A 16 17.45 8.22 -10.34
N LEU A 17 18.57 7.72 -9.82
CA LEU A 17 18.73 7.45 -8.39
C LEU A 17 18.73 8.76 -7.59
N ASP A 18 19.44 9.79 -8.04
CA ASP A 18 19.46 11.10 -7.38
C ASP A 18 18.04 11.71 -7.29
N ARG A 19 17.27 11.59 -8.37
CA ARG A 19 15.87 12.05 -8.41
C ARG A 19 14.97 11.25 -7.46
N VAL A 20 15.20 9.94 -7.39
CA VAL A 20 14.45 9.05 -6.51
C VAL A 20 14.78 9.31 -5.04
N ASP A 21 16.05 9.55 -4.71
CA ASP A 21 16.50 9.96 -3.38
C ASP A 21 15.98 11.33 -2.98
N ALA A 22 15.79 12.25 -3.94
CA ALA A 22 15.10 13.52 -3.72
C ALA A 22 13.58 13.37 -3.48
N GLY A 23 13.05 12.14 -3.52
CA GLY A 23 11.65 11.82 -3.25
C GLY A 23 10.77 11.71 -4.49
N GLU A 24 11.35 11.65 -5.69
CA GLU A 24 10.58 11.43 -6.92
C GLU A 24 10.34 9.94 -7.19
N GLU A 25 9.09 9.57 -7.52
CA GLU A 25 8.82 8.24 -8.05
C GLU A 25 8.97 8.21 -9.58
N VAL A 26 9.68 7.20 -10.10
CA VAL A 26 9.93 7.04 -11.54
C VAL A 26 9.44 5.68 -12.02
N SER A 27 8.62 5.65 -13.07
CA SER A 27 8.18 4.43 -13.74
C SER A 27 9.09 4.10 -14.92
N ILE A 28 9.64 2.88 -14.96
CA ILE A 28 10.44 2.41 -16.09
C ILE A 28 9.55 1.60 -17.02
N LEU A 29 9.52 1.99 -18.30
CA LEU A 29 8.81 1.32 -19.36
C LEU A 29 9.68 0.26 -20.07
N ARG A 30 9.11 -0.90 -20.36
CA ARG A 30 9.65 -1.89 -21.30
C ARG A 30 8.63 -2.06 -22.42
N GLU A 31 9.04 -1.79 -23.66
CA GLU A 31 8.17 -1.88 -24.84
C GLU A 31 6.85 -1.08 -24.70
N GLY A 32 6.92 0.11 -24.09
CA GLY A 32 5.76 1.01 -23.90
C GLY A 32 4.83 0.64 -22.74
N LYS A 33 5.04 -0.49 -22.05
CA LYS A 33 4.32 -0.85 -20.81
C LYS A 33 5.18 -0.49 -19.61
N ALA A 34 4.59 -0.13 -18.47
CA ALA A 34 5.30 0.20 -17.23
C ALA A 34 5.44 -1.02 -16.29
N PRO A 35 6.43 -1.91 -16.46
CA PRO A 35 6.57 -3.10 -15.62
C PRO A 35 7.08 -2.81 -14.21
N VAL A 36 7.79 -1.69 -13.98
CA VAL A 36 8.52 -1.44 -12.72
C VAL A 36 8.49 0.03 -12.35
N ARG A 37 8.51 0.32 -11.04
CA ARG A 37 8.66 1.66 -10.46
C ARG A 37 9.91 1.69 -9.56
N LEU A 38 10.74 2.71 -9.71
CA LEU A 38 11.72 3.10 -8.70
C LEU A 38 11.07 4.06 -7.71
N VAL A 39 11.28 3.75 -6.44
CA VAL A 39 10.84 4.54 -5.29
C VAL A 39 12.01 4.65 -4.32
N ALA A 40 12.06 5.74 -3.57
CA ALA A 40 13.06 5.90 -2.52
C ALA A 40 12.93 4.73 -1.56
N ARG A 41 14.07 4.20 -1.10
CA ARG A 41 14.04 3.23 -0.01
C ARG A 41 13.56 3.97 1.23
N HIS A 42 12.33 3.68 1.65
CA HIS A 42 11.91 4.07 2.98
C HIS A 42 12.68 3.18 3.96
N ASP A 43 13.79 3.69 4.51
CA ASP A 43 14.40 3.18 5.74
C ASP A 43 13.51 3.51 6.96
N ALA A 44 12.19 3.53 6.76
CA ALA A 44 11.27 3.49 7.87
C ALA A 44 11.50 2.15 8.55
N GLU A 45 12.15 2.19 9.71
CA GLU A 45 12.07 1.11 10.68
C GLU A 45 10.63 0.60 10.69
N PRO A 46 10.40 -0.73 10.67
CA PRO A 46 9.06 -1.27 10.75
C PRO A 46 8.39 -0.59 11.93
N ARG A 47 7.42 0.29 11.63
CA ARG A 47 6.84 1.14 12.66
C ARG A 47 6.28 0.21 13.72
N SER A 48 6.81 0.30 14.94
CA SER A 48 6.34 -0.55 16.02
C SER A 48 4.84 -0.33 16.16
N PHE A 49 4.09 -1.41 16.01
CA PHE A 49 2.63 -1.34 16.10
C PHE A 49 2.26 -1.35 17.58
N ASP A 50 1.55 -0.31 18.03
CA ASP A 50 1.11 -0.22 19.41
C ASP A 50 -0.11 -1.11 19.66
N TRP A 51 0.18 -2.34 20.06
CA TRP A 51 -0.83 -3.33 20.45
C TRP A 51 -1.66 -2.92 21.66
N GLN A 52 -1.10 -2.07 22.55
CA GLN A 52 -1.81 -1.61 23.73
C GLN A 52 -2.85 -0.55 23.35
N ALA A 53 -2.50 0.39 22.46
CA ALA A 53 -3.45 1.35 21.90
C ALA A 53 -4.59 0.65 21.15
N LEU A 54 -4.30 -0.36 20.33
CA LEU A 54 -5.34 -1.14 19.63
C LEU A 54 -6.29 -1.83 20.63
N ARG A 55 -5.75 -2.41 21.70
CA ARG A 55 -6.55 -3.09 22.72
C ARG A 55 -7.43 -2.10 23.48
N ALA A 56 -6.87 -0.97 23.92
CA ALA A 56 -7.63 0.08 24.59
C ALA A 56 -8.77 0.63 23.71
N PHE A 57 -8.50 0.83 22.42
CA PHE A 57 -9.53 1.20 21.45
C PHE A 57 -10.61 0.13 21.34
N THR A 58 -10.23 -1.14 21.18
CA THR A 58 -11.17 -2.26 21.07
C THR A 58 -12.05 -2.39 22.31
N ASP A 59 -11.48 -2.24 23.50
CA ASP A 59 -12.19 -2.32 24.78
C ASP A 59 -13.14 -1.12 25.00
N SER A 60 -12.86 0.03 24.36
CA SER A 60 -13.75 1.20 24.39
C SER A 60 -14.99 1.05 23.51
N LEU A 61 -14.98 0.10 22.57
CA LEU A 61 -16.12 -0.13 21.69
C LEU A 61 -17.23 -0.89 22.44
N PRO A 62 -18.50 -0.50 22.23
CA PRO A 62 -19.61 -1.23 22.82
C PRO A 62 -19.65 -2.66 22.27
N LYS A 63 -19.96 -3.63 23.13
CA LYS A 63 -20.18 -5.01 22.68
C LYS A 63 -21.40 -5.04 21.77
N SER A 64 -21.26 -5.62 20.58
CA SER A 64 -22.39 -5.85 19.69
C SER A 64 -23.41 -6.76 20.38
N GLY A 65 -24.67 -6.33 20.42
CA GLY A 65 -25.79 -7.15 20.90
C GLY A 65 -26.23 -8.22 19.90
N THR A 66 -25.78 -8.12 18.65
CA THR A 66 -26.10 -9.06 17.58
C THR A 66 -24.97 -10.07 17.42
N SER A 67 -25.32 -11.36 17.36
CA SER A 67 -24.37 -12.43 17.06
C SER A 67 -23.79 -12.27 15.66
N SER A 68 -22.47 -12.47 15.52
CA SER A 68 -21.81 -12.48 14.23
C SER A 68 -22.41 -13.52 13.26
N VAL A 69 -22.94 -14.63 13.79
CA VAL A 69 -23.60 -15.67 12.99
C VAL A 69 -24.88 -15.13 12.35
N ASP A 70 -25.66 -14.36 13.11
CA ASP A 70 -26.92 -13.79 12.63
C ASP A 70 -26.66 -12.70 11.60
N VAL A 71 -25.61 -11.87 11.80
CA VAL A 71 -25.18 -10.87 10.81
C VAL A 71 -24.77 -11.53 9.50
N VAL A 72 -23.94 -12.57 9.53
CA VAL A 72 -23.50 -13.28 8.32
C VAL A 72 -24.66 -13.99 7.63
N ARG A 73 -25.58 -14.58 8.40
CA ARG A 73 -26.81 -15.20 7.85
C ARG A 73 -27.66 -14.16 7.13
N GLN A 74 -27.91 -13.01 7.76
CA GLN A 74 -28.68 -11.92 7.18
C GLN A 74 -28.05 -11.42 5.86
N LEU A 75 -26.74 -11.15 5.85
CA LEU A 75 -26.03 -10.73 4.62
C LEU A 75 -26.16 -11.75 3.48
N ARG A 76 -26.14 -13.05 3.78
CA ARG A 76 -26.29 -14.11 2.78
C ARG A 76 -27.71 -14.21 2.25
N ASP A 77 -28.68 -14.03 3.13
CA ASP A 77 -30.10 -14.15 2.77
C ASP A 77 -30.57 -12.90 2.00
N ASP A 78 -30.05 -11.71 2.34
CA ASP A 78 -30.28 -10.45 1.62
C ASP A 78 -29.68 -10.45 0.21
N ALA A 79 -28.57 -11.16 -0.02
CA ALA A 79 -27.94 -11.27 -1.35
C ALA A 79 -28.69 -12.18 -2.34
N ARG A 80 -29.77 -12.86 -1.91
CA ARG A 80 -30.56 -13.77 -2.76
C ARG A 80 -31.75 -13.10 -3.44
N TYR A 81 -31.96 -11.80 -3.21
CA TYR A 81 -33.00 -10.98 -3.80
C TYR A 81 -32.39 -9.75 -4.49
#